data_AF-A0A534L5T1-F1
#
_entry.id   AF-A0A534L5T1-F1
#
_cell.length_a   1.000
_cell.length_b   1.000
_cell.length_c   1.000
_cell.angle_alpha   90.00
_cell.angle_beta   90.00
_cell.angle_gamma   90.00
#
_symmetry.space_group_name_H-M   'P 1'
#
loop_
_entity.id
_entity.type
_entity.pdbx_description
1 polymer ?
#
loop_
_entity_poly.entity_id
_entity_poly.type
_entity_poly.pdbx_seq_one_letter_code
_entity_poly.pdbx_strand_id
1 'polypeptide(L)'
;MTEKRVLALLAMLIGLIAGLLILVNALDLGRGNLDLNRILNAGVAALLGIAILVGSLLIYRGKYSSGGIINIILGIVTILLSLSTTGAILAIVSGVVGLVASEAGRP
;
A
#
# COMPACT_ATOMS: atom_id res chain seq x y z
N MET A 1 -0.96 21.53 13.80
CA MET A 1 -1.67 20.32 13.31
C MET A 1 -1.88 19.40 14.49
N THR A 2 -3.02 18.70 14.58
CA THR A 2 -3.20 17.67 15.62
C THR A 2 -2.31 16.46 15.30
N GLU A 3 -1.72 15.83 16.31
CA GLU A 3 -0.82 14.65 16.17
C GLU A 3 -1.45 13.56 15.29
N LYS A 4 -2.77 13.36 15.44
CA LYS A 4 -3.62 12.52 14.59
C LYS A 4 -3.49 12.81 13.09
N ARG A 5 -3.53 14.08 12.69
CA ARG A 5 -3.41 14.47 11.27
C ARG A 5 -2.00 14.25 10.74
N VAL A 6 -0.98 14.44 11.57
CA VAL A 6 0.41 14.19 11.19
C VAL A 6 0.65 12.70 10.95
N LEU A 7 0.18 11.84 11.86
CA LEU A 7 0.28 10.39 11.71
C LEU A 7 -0.46 9.89 10.46
N ALA A 8 -1.65 10.41 10.19
CA ALA A 8 -2.40 10.05 8.99
C ALA A 8 -1.71 10.50 7.69
N LEU A 9 -1.09 11.68 7.69
CA LEU A 9 -0.27 12.15 6.57
C LEU A 9 0.93 11.24 6.34
N LEU A 10 1.66 10.89 7.40
CA LEU A 10 2.80 9.97 7.31
C LEU A 10 2.37 8.59 6.79
N ALA A 11 1.30 8.02 7.34
CA ALA A 11 0.75 6.76 6.86
C ALA A 11 0.39 6.81 5.37
N MET A 12 -0.25 7.91 4.93
CA MET A 12 -0.62 8.09 3.52
C MET A 12 0.60 8.21 2.61
N LEU A 13 1.63 8.98 3.00
CA LEU A 13 2.85 9.13 2.22
C LEU A 13 3.63 7.81 2.10
N ILE A 14 3.77 7.07 3.20
CA ILE A 14 4.42 5.75 3.21
C ILE A 14 3.65 4.78 2.30
N GLY A 15 2.32 4.79 2.38
CA GLY A 15 1.47 3.92 1.56
C GLY A 15 1.46 4.30 0.08
N LEU A 16 1.60 5.59 -0.24
CA LEU A 16 1.83 6.07 -1.60
C LEU A 16 3.14 5.51 -2.17
N ILE A 17 4.23 5.60 -1.41
CA ILE A 17 5.53 5.07 -1.82
C ILE A 17 5.42 3.55 -2.01
N ALA A 18 4.76 2.85 -1.10
CA ALA A 18 4.51 1.42 -1.18
C ALA A 18 3.80 1.03 -2.48
N GLY A 19 2.64 1.65 -2.77
CA GLY A 19 1.85 1.37 -3.96
C GLY A 19 2.59 1.71 -5.25
N LEU A 20 3.34 2.82 -5.27
CA LEU A 20 4.16 3.21 -6.42
C LEU A 20 5.30 2.23 -6.69
N LEU A 21 5.99 1.74 -5.66
CA LEU A 21 7.05 0.73 -5.83
C LEU A 21 6.50 -0.57 -6.42
N ILE A 22 5.30 -0.99 -6.00
CA ILE A 22 4.64 -2.18 -6.55
C ILE A 22 4.25 -1.93 -8.01
N LEU A 23 3.71 -0.75 -8.33
CA LEU A 23 3.34 -0.38 -9.70
C LEU A 23 4.56 -0.31 -10.63
N VAL A 24 5.67 0.25 -10.17
CA VAL A 24 6.91 0.30 -10.95
C VAL A 24 7.43 -1.12 -11.24
N ASN A 25 7.36 -2.02 -10.26
CA ASN A 25 7.71 -3.43 -10.47
C ASN A 25 6.79 -4.10 -11.49
N ALA A 26 5.48 -3.82 -11.44
CA ALA A 26 4.51 -4.31 -12.41
C ALA A 26 4.80 -3.82 -13.85
N LEU A 27 5.36 -2.61 -13.99
CA LEU A 27 5.69 -2.00 -15.28
C LEU A 27 7.03 -2.46 -15.86
N ASP A 28 7.85 -3.23 -15.13
CA ASP A 28 9.14 -3.78 -15.62
C ASP A 28 8.97 -4.93 -16.64
N LEU A 29 7.87 -4.90 -17.39
CA LEU A 29 7.55 -5.80 -18.51
C LEU A 29 8.51 -5.67 -19.69
N GLY A 30 9.37 -4.64 -19.72
CA GLY A 30 10.05 -4.15 -20.92
C GLY A 30 11.35 -4.84 -21.35
N ARG A 31 11.81 -5.92 -20.70
CA ARG A 31 13.13 -6.52 -21.01
C ARG A 31 13.14 -8.01 -21.39
N GLY A 32 12.09 -8.52 -22.03
CA GLY A 32 12.11 -9.91 -22.53
C GLY A 32 10.86 -10.34 -23.29
N ASN A 33 10.81 -11.63 -23.65
CA ASN A 33 9.67 -12.24 -24.33
C ASN A 33 8.40 -12.12 -23.47
N LEU A 34 7.31 -11.64 -24.07
CA LEU A 34 6.03 -11.43 -23.37
C LEU A 34 5.33 -12.78 -23.19
N ASP A 35 5.43 -13.32 -21.99
CA ASP A 35 4.72 -14.54 -21.57
C ASP A 35 3.42 -14.18 -20.83
N LEU A 36 2.37 -15.00 -21.00
CA LEU A 36 1.05 -14.81 -20.38
C LEU A 36 1.15 -14.75 -18.86
N ASN A 37 2.00 -15.60 -18.27
CA ASN A 37 2.24 -15.61 -16.83
C ASN A 37 2.85 -14.28 -16.33
N ARG A 38 3.71 -13.66 -17.13
CA ARG A 38 4.31 -12.37 -16.79
C ARG A 38 3.27 -11.24 -16.85
N ILE A 39 2.40 -11.26 -17.87
CA ILE A 39 1.29 -10.30 -18.00
C ILE A 39 0.31 -10.42 -16.82
N LEU A 40 -0.03 -11.66 -16.43
CA LEU A 40 -0.91 -11.91 -15.28
C LEU A 40 -0.30 -11.39 -13.97
N ASN A 41 0.97 -11.70 -13.71
CA ASN A 41 1.66 -11.22 -12.49
C ASN A 41 1.76 -9.69 -12.47
N ALA A 42 2.06 -9.05 -13.60
CA ALA A 42 2.05 -7.60 -13.71
C ALA A 42 0.65 -7.00 -13.47
N GLY A 43 -0.40 -7.63 -14.01
CA GLY A 43 -1.79 -7.23 -13.76
C GLY A 43 -2.18 -7.31 -12.29
N VAL A 44 -1.82 -8.40 -11.61
CA VAL A 44 -2.05 -8.58 -10.16
C VAL A 44 -1.27 -7.54 -9.35
N ALA A 45 0.01 -7.34 -9.66
CA ALA A 45 0.82 -6.32 -8.99
C ALA A 45 0.24 -4.92 -9.19
N ALA A 46 -0.20 -4.58 -10.40
CA ALA A 46 -0.83 -3.29 -10.67
C ALA A 46 -2.11 -3.10 -9.85
N LEU A 47 -2.98 -4.11 -9.78
CA LEU A 47 -4.20 -4.06 -8.97
C LEU A 47 -3.88 -3.88 -7.47
N LEU A 48 -2.91 -4.62 -6.94
CA LEU A 48 -2.48 -4.50 -5.54
C LEU A 48 -1.91 -3.12 -5.25
N GLY A 49 -1.03 -2.61 -6.13
CA GLY A 49 -0.47 -1.27 -6.02
C GLY A 49 -1.55 -0.19 -5.98
N ILE A 50 -2.50 -0.23 -6.92
CA ILE A 50 -3.65 0.71 -6.95
C ILE A 50 -4.50 0.58 -5.68
N ALA A 51 -4.77 -0.63 -5.22
CA ALA A 51 -5.57 -0.84 -4.02
C ALA A 51 -4.88 -0.29 -2.75
N ILE A 52 -3.55 -0.39 -2.66
CA ILE A 52 -2.75 0.25 -1.58
C ILE A 52 -2.80 1.78 -1.70
N LEU A 53 -2.76 2.35 -2.90
CA LEU A 53 -2.95 3.79 -3.10
C LEU A 53 -4.32 4.26 -2.60
N VAL A 54 -5.37 3.49 -2.90
CA VAL A 54 -6.73 3.77 -2.42
C VAL A 54 -6.79 3.66 -0.89
N GLY A 55 -6.24 2.60 -0.30
CA GLY A 55 -6.17 2.44 1.16
C GLY A 55 -5.47 3.62 1.83
N SER A 56 -4.35 4.07 1.25
CA SER A 56 -3.60 5.24 1.72
C SER A 56 -4.40 6.54 1.63
N LEU A 57 -5.17 6.72 0.56
CA LEU A 57 -6.08 7.86 0.41
C LEU A 57 -7.23 7.82 1.44
N LEU A 58 -7.75 6.64 1.76
CA LEU A 58 -8.78 6.46 2.79
C LEU A 58 -8.26 6.88 4.17
N ILE A 59 -7.00 6.55 4.50
CA ILE A 59 -6.34 7.00 5.73
C ILE A 59 -6.35 8.53 5.80
N TYR A 60 -5.89 9.21 4.74
CA TYR A 60 -5.87 10.67 4.71
C TYR A 60 -7.28 11.30 4.83
N ARG A 61 -8.29 10.68 4.20
CA ARG A 61 -9.69 11.14 4.24
C ARG A 61 -10.41 10.89 5.57
N GLY A 62 -9.71 10.40 6.60
CA GLY A 62 -10.28 10.20 7.93
C GLY A 62 -10.83 8.81 8.20
N LYS A 63 -10.78 7.89 7.22
CA LYS A 63 -11.12 6.47 7.42
C LYS A 63 -9.86 5.69 7.81
N TYR A 64 -9.22 6.14 8.90
CA TYR A 64 -7.91 5.68 9.36
C TYR A 64 -7.84 4.16 9.57
N SER A 65 -8.81 3.59 10.29
CA SER A 65 -8.85 2.16 10.58
C SER A 65 -9.07 1.31 9.32
N SER A 66 -10.07 1.65 8.50
CA SER A 66 -10.37 0.89 7.29
C SER A 66 -9.22 0.94 6.28
N GLY A 67 -8.67 2.13 6.02
CA GLY A 67 -7.51 2.29 5.13
C GLY A 67 -6.26 1.59 5.68
N GLY A 68 -6.07 1.62 7.00
CA GLY A 68 -4.98 0.93 7.68
C GLY A 68 -5.04 -0.59 7.51
N ILE A 69 -6.20 -1.18 7.78
CA ILE A 69 -6.45 -2.63 7.62
C ILE A 69 -6.25 -3.05 6.17
N ILE A 70 -6.78 -2.28 5.21
CA ILE A 70 -6.61 -2.55 3.77
C ILE A 70 -5.11 -2.61 3.44
N ASN A 71 -4.33 -1.62 3.84
CA ASN A 71 -2.90 -1.59 3.54
C ASN A 71 -2.12 -2.75 4.18
N ILE A 72 -2.47 -3.17 5.40
CA ILE A 72 -1.86 -4.36 6.05
C ILE A 72 -2.16 -5.61 5.25
N ILE A 73 -3.44 -5.86 4.95
CA ILE A 73 -3.87 -7.08 4.24
C ILE A 73 -3.21 -7.14 2.86
N LEU A 74 -3.24 -6.05 2.11
CA LEU A 74 -2.64 -6.00 0.77
C LEU A 74 -1.12 -6.11 0.82
N GLY A 75 -0.47 -5.56 1.84
CA GLY A 75 0.96 -5.78 2.07
C GLY A 75 1.27 -7.26 2.29
N ILE A 76 0.52 -7.95 3.16
CA ILE A 76 0.70 -9.40 3.39
C ILE A 76 0.51 -10.18 2.09
N VAL A 77 -0.56 -9.91 1.34
CA VAL A 77 -0.81 -10.57 0.04
C VAL A 77 0.35 -10.34 -0.93
N THR A 78 0.90 -9.13 -0.97
CA THR A 78 2.04 -8.80 -1.86
C THR A 78 3.30 -9.60 -1.50
N ILE A 79 3.54 -9.89 -0.21
CA ILE A 79 4.63 -10.78 0.24
C ILE A 79 4.37 -12.22 -0.21
N LEU A 80 3.16 -12.74 0.03
CA LEU A 80 2.82 -14.11 -0.32
C LEU A 80 2.96 -14.39 -1.82
N LEU A 81 2.71 -13.37 -2.65
CA LEU A 81 2.86 -13.45 -4.10
C LEU A 81 4.27 -13.10 -4.60
N SER A 82 5.20 -12.76 -3.70
CA SER A 82 6.59 -12.41 -4.02
C SER A 82 6.74 -11.28 -5.05
N LEU A 83 5.80 -10.33 -5.08
CA LEU A 83 5.75 -9.28 -6.10
C LEU A 83 6.68 -8.10 -5.78
N SER A 84 6.72 -7.66 -4.52
CA SER A 84 7.61 -6.58 -4.08
C SER A 84 7.72 -6.58 -2.56
N THR A 85 8.80 -7.14 -2.03
CA THR A 85 9.02 -7.23 -0.58
C THR A 85 9.07 -5.85 0.08
N THR A 86 9.82 -4.91 -0.51
CA THR A 86 9.94 -3.56 0.03
C THR A 86 8.62 -2.80 -0.03
N GLY A 87 7.91 -2.86 -1.17
CA GLY A 87 6.60 -2.21 -1.30
C GLY A 87 5.60 -2.80 -0.31
N ALA A 88 5.61 -4.12 -0.13
CA ALA A 88 4.75 -4.79 0.82
C ALA A 88 5.01 -4.41 2.28
N ILE A 89 6.27 -4.35 2.71
CA ILE A 89 6.65 -3.92 4.06
C ILE A 89 6.17 -2.48 4.30
N LEU A 90 6.40 -1.58 3.34
CA LEU A 90 5.93 -0.20 3.45
C LEU A 90 4.40 -0.10 3.50
N ALA A 91 3.67 -0.94 2.77
CA ALA A 91 2.22 -1.01 2.87
C ALA A 91 1.78 -1.43 4.28
N ILE A 92 2.42 -2.44 4.88
CA ILE A 92 2.14 -2.88 6.25
C ILE A 92 2.42 -1.74 7.24
N VAL A 93 3.59 -1.09 7.14
CA VAL A 93 3.96 0.03 8.01
C VAL A 93 2.97 1.19 7.87
N SER A 94 2.62 1.56 6.64
CA SER A 94 1.57 2.55 6.36
C SER A 94 0.26 2.18 7.06
N GLY A 95 -0.13 0.90 7.00
CA GLY A 95 -1.35 0.44 7.60
C GLY A 95 -1.34 0.46 9.12
N VAL A 96 -0.24 0.06 9.76
CA VAL A 96 -0.04 0.15 11.21
C VAL A 96 -0.09 1.61 11.68
N VAL A 97 0.63 2.52 11.00
CA VAL A 97 0.59 3.96 11.34
C VAL A 97 -0.82 4.52 11.14
N GLY A 98 -1.55 4.08 10.12
CA GLY A 98 -2.96 4.42 9.91
C GLY A 98 -3.86 3.98 11.07
N LEU A 99 -3.66 2.78 11.60
CA LEU A 99 -4.39 2.31 12.78
C LEU A 99 -4.03 3.10 14.04
N VAL A 100 -2.75 3.39 14.26
CA VAL A 100 -2.29 4.24 15.39
C VAL A 100 -2.92 5.63 15.30
N ALA A 101 -3.02 6.22 14.11
CA ALA A 101 -3.72 7.49 13.90
C ALA A 101 -5.22 7.41 14.25
N SER A 102 -5.85 6.24 14.12
CA SER A 102 -7.24 6.04 14.53
C SER A 102 -7.41 6.13 16.05
N GLU A 103 -6.48 5.54 16.80
CA GLU A 103 -6.49 5.52 18.27
C GLU A 103 -6.04 6.86 18.88
N ALA A 104 -5.10 7.58 18.25
CA ALA A 104 -4.59 8.88 18.73
C ALA A 104 -5.65 10.02 18.80
N GLY A 105 -6.90 9.76 18.42
CA GLY A 105 -8.01 10.68 18.57
C GLY A 105 -9.13 10.18 19.47
N ARG A 106 -8.94 9.07 20.19
CA ARG A 106 -9.84 8.62 21.24
C ARG A 106 -9.34 9.18 22.58
N PRO A 107 -10.23 9.78 23.40
CA PRO A 107 -9.87 10.29 24.72
C PRO A 107 -9.51 9.15 25.69
#